data_AF-A0A453G914-F1
#
_entry.id   AF-A0A453G914-F1
#
_cell.length_a   1.000
_cell.length_b   1.000
_cell.length_c   1.000
_cell.angle_alpha   90.00
_cell.angle_beta   90.00
_cell.angle_gamma   90.00
#
_symmetry.space_group_name_H-M   'P 1'
#
loop_
_entity.id
_entity.type
_entity.pdbx_description
1 polymer ?
#
loop_
_entity_poly.entity_id
_entity_poly.type
_entity_poly.pdbx_seq_one_letter_code
_entity_poly.pdbx_strand_id
1 'polypeptide(L)'
;THLSSDPPSLPRPAMAASRRLARKLPSIISKHQRLISPEIETLEETPEISTSPASIPLDPTLPLLPLAVSHLSPPSPLPALPSAHASSPTSLLRLLRRARHHPRLAPLDLHLLLAAADASSAFRPDHRLTSLLAARLAASRRLPSLRRLLQLVLSRPCPCADDSIFACPDLLPTFRKAILAFATSGDIPAASEALASLRRAADSPLPAEFYNIILHALARLH
;
A
#
# COMPACT_ATOMS: atom_id res chain seq x y z
N THR A 1 -59.72 52.14 -1.03
CA THR A 1 -58.70 52.85 -0.22
C THR A 1 -57.50 51.95 -0.06
N HIS A 2 -56.31 52.49 -0.36
CA HIS A 2 -54.94 51.92 -0.23
C HIS A 2 -54.53 50.78 -1.22
N LEU A 3 -53.83 51.13 -2.31
CA LEU A 3 -52.35 51.18 -2.48
C LEU A 3 -51.74 49.77 -2.41
N SER A 4 -51.49 49.04 -3.51
CA SER A 4 -50.49 49.23 -4.57
C SER A 4 -49.10 49.58 -4.05
N SER A 5 -48.23 48.57 -4.01
CA SER A 5 -46.77 48.70 -3.85
C SER A 5 -46.13 47.51 -4.56
N ASP A 6 -45.45 47.79 -5.67
CA ASP A 6 -44.62 46.87 -6.44
C ASP A 6 -43.42 46.34 -5.63
N PRO A 7 -42.88 45.17 -6.00
CA PRO A 7 -41.45 44.92 -5.87
C PRO A 7 -40.75 44.79 -7.24
N PRO A 8 -39.48 45.22 -7.35
CA PRO A 8 -38.74 45.31 -8.61
C PRO A 8 -38.06 44.01 -9.06
N SER A 9 -38.06 43.87 -10.38
CA SER A 9 -37.08 43.23 -11.28
C SER A 9 -35.86 42.49 -10.70
N LEU A 10 -35.75 41.19 -11.04
CA LEU A 10 -34.48 40.47 -11.12
C LEU A 10 -34.17 40.10 -12.59
N PRO A 11 -32.94 40.36 -13.08
CA PRO A 11 -32.57 40.11 -14.47
C PRO A 11 -32.27 38.63 -14.74
N ARG A 12 -32.77 38.13 -15.87
CA ARG A 12 -32.38 36.85 -16.46
C ARG A 12 -30.96 36.97 -17.04
N PRO A 13 -30.01 36.11 -16.67
CA PRO A 13 -28.77 35.99 -17.43
C PRO A 13 -29.02 35.24 -18.74
N ALA A 14 -28.66 35.90 -19.84
CA ALA A 14 -28.37 35.31 -21.13
C ALA A 14 -27.03 34.54 -21.09
N MET A 15 -26.69 33.93 -22.23
CA MET A 15 -25.44 33.22 -22.57
C MET A 15 -25.50 31.70 -22.32
N ALA A 16 -25.00 30.83 -23.19
CA ALA A 16 -24.42 30.99 -24.51
C ALA A 16 -24.31 29.59 -25.13
N ALA A 17 -24.29 29.55 -26.45
CA ALA A 17 -23.88 28.40 -27.21
C ALA A 17 -22.48 27.91 -26.78
N SER A 18 -22.31 26.59 -26.69
CA SER A 18 -21.00 26.00 -26.91
C SER A 18 -21.13 24.62 -27.54
N ARG A 19 -20.81 24.62 -28.84
CA ARG A 19 -20.41 23.48 -29.65
C ARG A 19 -19.32 22.70 -28.93
N ARG A 20 -19.29 21.37 -29.08
CA ARG A 20 -18.04 20.63 -29.31
C ARG A 20 -18.31 19.23 -29.86
N LEU A 21 -17.99 19.14 -31.15
CA LEU A 21 -17.81 17.99 -32.00
C LEU A 21 -17.07 16.84 -31.29
N ALA A 22 -17.72 15.69 -31.16
CA ALA A 22 -17.06 14.44 -30.85
C ALA A 22 -16.27 13.98 -32.10
N ARG A 23 -14.96 14.23 -32.11
CA ARG A 23 -14.04 13.66 -33.11
C ARG A 23 -13.05 12.72 -32.41
N LYS A 24 -13.31 11.43 -32.61
CA LYS A 24 -12.38 10.29 -32.77
C LYS A 24 -11.00 10.42 -32.07
N LEU A 25 -10.83 9.69 -30.98
CA LEU A 25 -9.51 9.27 -30.48
C LEU A 25 -9.26 7.81 -30.93
N PRO A 26 -8.15 7.51 -31.63
CA PRO A 26 -7.79 6.13 -31.97
C PRO A 26 -7.19 5.37 -30.77
N SER A 27 -7.61 4.12 -30.61
CA SER A 27 -7.21 3.17 -29.56
C SER A 27 -5.78 2.65 -29.76
N ILE A 28 -4.86 2.96 -28.86
CA ILE A 28 -3.48 2.47 -28.84
C ILE A 28 -3.35 1.23 -27.93
N ILE A 29 -4.25 0.25 -28.11
CA ILE A 29 -4.18 -1.03 -27.39
C ILE A 29 -4.24 -2.13 -28.43
N SER A 30 -3.11 -2.38 -29.13
CA SER A 30 -2.98 -3.57 -29.99
C SER A 30 -1.54 -3.92 -30.41
N LYS A 31 -0.51 -3.60 -29.60
CA LYS A 31 0.89 -3.88 -30.00
C LYS A 31 1.77 -4.65 -29.02
N HIS A 32 1.24 -5.16 -27.91
CA HIS A 32 2.02 -6.02 -27.00
C HIS A 32 1.31 -7.33 -26.66
N GLN A 33 0.91 -8.06 -27.70
CA GLN A 33 0.26 -9.38 -27.56
C GLN A 33 0.97 -10.49 -28.34
N ARG A 34 2.27 -10.33 -28.57
CA ARG A 34 3.15 -11.42 -29.00
C ARG A 34 4.47 -11.23 -28.29
N LEU A 35 5.11 -12.36 -27.99
CA LEU A 35 6.31 -12.60 -27.19
C LEU A 35 5.96 -12.96 -25.73
N ILE A 36 6.15 -14.15 -25.17
CA ILE A 36 6.82 -15.40 -25.58
C ILE A 36 6.24 -16.51 -24.66
N SER A 37 5.79 -17.62 -25.25
CA SER A 37 5.77 -19.02 -24.77
C SER A 37 5.21 -19.85 -25.93
N PRO A 38 5.51 -21.15 -26.11
CA PRO A 38 6.29 -22.09 -25.29
C PRO A 38 7.41 -22.80 -26.10
N GLU A 39 8.31 -23.57 -25.46
CA GLU A 39 8.80 -24.80 -26.09
C GLU A 39 9.30 -25.82 -25.06
N ILE A 40 8.89 -27.06 -25.30
CA ILE A 40 9.11 -28.28 -24.52
C ILE A 40 10.20 -29.04 -25.26
N GLU A 41 11.32 -29.37 -24.62
CA GLU A 41 12.16 -30.47 -25.08
C GLU A 41 12.70 -31.28 -23.90
N THR A 42 12.24 -32.52 -23.88
CA THR A 42 12.69 -33.69 -23.13
C THR A 42 14.00 -34.23 -23.69
N LEU A 43 14.93 -34.66 -22.84
CA LEU A 43 15.81 -35.80 -23.13
C LEU A 43 16.41 -36.37 -21.83
N GLU A 44 16.24 -37.68 -21.70
CA GLU A 44 16.73 -38.58 -20.65
C GLU A 44 18.24 -38.81 -20.75
N GLU A 45 18.89 -39.14 -19.62
CA GLU A 45 19.72 -40.36 -19.46
C GLU A 45 20.38 -40.42 -18.06
N THR A 46 19.95 -41.42 -17.27
CA THR A 46 20.65 -42.07 -16.12
C THR A 46 21.90 -42.83 -16.61
N PRO A 47 22.90 -43.25 -15.79
CA PRO A 47 22.76 -44.00 -14.51
C PRO A 47 23.79 -43.57 -13.41
N GLU A 48 23.67 -43.91 -12.14
CA GLU A 48 24.11 -45.17 -11.50
C GLU A 48 23.84 -45.09 -9.98
N ILE A 49 23.74 -46.26 -9.36
CA ILE A 49 23.22 -46.56 -8.03
C ILE A 49 24.32 -46.48 -6.95
N SER A 50 24.01 -46.01 -5.73
CA SER A 50 24.58 -46.61 -4.50
C SER A 50 23.81 -46.27 -3.20
N THR A 51 23.15 -47.30 -2.65
CA THR A 51 23.11 -47.77 -1.24
C THR A 51 23.64 -46.81 -0.15
N SER A 52 22.96 -46.49 0.98
CA SER A 52 22.31 -47.32 2.01
C SER A 52 21.76 -46.38 3.13
N PRO A 53 20.77 -46.79 3.97
CA PRO A 53 20.08 -45.93 4.93
C PRO A 53 20.70 -45.94 6.34
N ALA A 54 20.58 -44.84 7.07
CA ALA A 54 20.77 -44.85 8.52
C ALA A 54 19.78 -43.90 9.20
N SER A 55 18.96 -44.47 10.07
CA SER A 55 17.89 -43.84 10.84
C SER A 55 18.38 -43.56 12.27
N ILE A 56 18.08 -42.34 12.78
CA ILE A 56 17.66 -42.00 14.18
C ILE A 56 18.82 -42.07 15.24
N PRO A 57 18.96 -41.10 16.19
CA PRO A 57 17.91 -40.64 17.09
C PRO A 57 17.73 -39.14 17.35
N LEU A 58 16.46 -38.79 17.56
CA LEU A 58 15.99 -37.60 18.26
C LEU A 58 16.47 -37.66 19.72
N ASP A 59 17.11 -36.59 20.18
CA ASP A 59 17.18 -36.24 21.60
C ASP A 59 16.87 -34.74 21.74
N PRO A 60 15.98 -34.31 22.66
CA PRO A 60 15.47 -32.95 22.70
C PRO A 60 16.35 -32.11 23.62
N THR A 61 17.41 -31.52 23.08
CA THR A 61 18.18 -30.50 23.79
C THR A 61 18.05 -29.15 23.07
N LEU A 62 17.30 -28.27 23.73
CA LEU A 62 17.11 -26.86 23.38
C LEU A 62 18.45 -26.17 23.07
N PRO A 63 18.62 -25.49 21.92
CA PRO A 63 19.79 -24.65 21.75
C PRO A 63 19.54 -23.29 22.41
N LEU A 64 20.26 -23.05 23.51
CA LEU A 64 20.63 -21.70 23.95
C LEU A 64 21.28 -20.96 22.76
N LEU A 65 20.76 -19.78 22.42
CA LEU A 65 21.35 -18.87 21.44
C LEU A 65 22.68 -18.30 21.96
N PRO A 66 23.83 -18.56 21.31
CA PRO A 66 25.04 -17.77 21.53
C PRO A 66 25.00 -16.56 20.59
N LEU A 67 24.74 -15.37 21.13
CA LEU A 67 24.98 -14.11 20.42
C LEU A 67 26.51 -13.87 20.35
N ALA A 68 27.17 -14.45 19.36
CA ALA A 68 28.52 -14.04 18.99
C ALA A 68 28.44 -12.77 18.13
N VAL A 69 28.91 -11.66 18.69
CA VAL A 69 29.08 -10.39 18.00
C VAL A 69 30.37 -10.46 17.18
N SER A 70 30.26 -10.71 15.88
CA SER A 70 31.38 -10.54 14.94
C SER A 70 31.26 -9.19 14.24
N HIS A 71 32.17 -8.30 14.59
CA HIS A 71 32.43 -7.05 13.89
C HIS A 71 33.08 -7.34 12.53
N LEU A 72 32.72 -6.55 11.50
CA LEU A 72 33.33 -6.46 10.15
C LEU A 72 32.77 -7.40 9.05
N SER A 73 31.59 -7.07 8.50
CA SER A 73 31.16 -7.36 7.11
C SER A 73 29.86 -6.62 6.73
N PRO A 74 29.60 -6.33 5.43
CA PRO A 74 28.55 -5.41 4.93
C PRO A 74 27.11 -5.95 5.14
N PRO A 75 26.04 -5.14 4.98
CA PRO A 75 24.78 -5.37 5.67
C PRO A 75 24.08 -6.64 5.17
N SER A 76 23.93 -7.60 6.09
CA SER A 76 23.14 -8.81 5.92
C SER A 76 21.73 -8.49 5.39
N PRO A 77 21.20 -9.26 4.42
CA PRO A 77 19.81 -9.13 4.02
C PRO A 77 18.95 -9.41 5.25
N LEU A 78 17.93 -8.57 5.43
CA LEU A 78 16.87 -8.63 6.44
C LEU A 78 16.78 -10.00 7.13
N PRO A 79 16.87 -10.08 8.48
CA PRO A 79 16.78 -11.36 9.16
C PRO A 79 15.53 -12.07 8.67
N ALA A 80 15.72 -13.27 8.12
CA ALA A 80 14.63 -14.11 7.68
C ALA A 80 13.60 -14.10 8.80
N LEU A 81 12.44 -13.51 8.52
CA LEU A 81 11.33 -13.52 9.47
C LEU A 81 11.16 -14.98 9.90
N PRO A 82 10.95 -15.26 11.20
CA PRO A 82 10.66 -16.62 11.64
C PRO A 82 9.30 -17.05 11.07
N SER A 83 9.31 -17.46 9.79
CA SER A 83 8.22 -18.15 9.12
C SER A 83 7.88 -19.44 9.87
N ALA A 84 8.84 -19.95 10.65
CA ALA A 84 8.67 -21.10 11.53
C ALA A 84 7.77 -20.85 12.75
N HIS A 85 7.44 -19.61 13.15
CA HIS A 85 6.76 -19.34 14.44
C HIS A 85 5.43 -18.60 14.32
N ALA A 86 4.97 -18.33 13.09
CA ALA A 86 3.75 -17.58 12.89
C ALA A 86 2.80 -18.28 11.91
N SER A 87 2.37 -19.48 12.30
CA SER A 87 1.42 -20.32 11.55
C SER A 87 0.01 -19.69 11.43
N SER A 88 -0.28 -18.60 12.14
CA SER A 88 -1.56 -17.90 12.06
C SER A 88 -1.41 -16.39 11.89
N PRO A 89 -2.28 -15.72 11.11
CA PRO A 89 -2.28 -14.25 10.98
C PRO A 89 -2.45 -13.55 12.34
N THR A 90 -3.16 -14.19 13.27
CA THR A 90 -3.36 -13.71 14.64
C THR A 90 -2.07 -13.72 15.46
N SER A 91 -1.19 -14.70 15.24
CA SER A 91 0.15 -14.74 15.85
C SER A 91 1.08 -13.68 15.26
N LEU A 92 1.02 -13.46 13.93
CA LEU A 92 1.75 -12.38 13.25
C LEU A 92 1.31 -11.01 13.77
N LEU A 93 0.00 -10.77 13.93
CA LEU A 93 -0.49 -9.53 14.52
C LEU A 93 0.03 -9.31 15.94
N ARG A 94 0.00 -10.34 16.79
CA ARG A 94 0.55 -10.24 18.16
C ARG A 94 2.03 -9.87 18.14
N LEU A 95 2.81 -10.47 17.24
CA LEU A 95 4.21 -10.13 17.05
C LEU A 95 4.37 -8.70 16.55
N LEU A 96 3.58 -8.28 15.58
CA LEU A 96 3.55 -6.90 15.07
C LEU A 96 3.25 -5.90 16.19
N ARG A 97 2.26 -6.21 17.04
CA ARG A 97 1.92 -5.36 18.18
C ARG A 97 3.09 -5.18 19.13
N ARG A 98 3.85 -6.24 19.41
CA ARG A 98 5.07 -6.20 20.24
C ARG A 98 6.23 -5.50 19.53
N ALA A 99 6.44 -5.79 18.25
CA ALA A 99 7.49 -5.21 17.42
C ALA A 99 7.40 -3.68 17.34
N ARG A 100 6.18 -3.13 17.34
CA ARG A 100 5.95 -1.67 17.36
C ARG A 100 6.64 -0.96 18.52
N HIS A 101 6.75 -1.60 19.67
CA HIS A 101 7.36 -1.02 20.87
C HIS A 101 8.88 -1.25 20.94
N HIS A 102 9.43 -2.10 20.08
CA HIS A 102 10.85 -2.39 20.03
C HIS A 102 11.54 -1.65 18.88
N PRO A 103 12.54 -0.78 19.15
CA PRO A 103 13.18 0.03 18.12
C PRO A 103 13.92 -0.80 17.06
N ARG A 104 14.35 -2.03 17.41
CA ARG A 104 15.04 -2.94 16.48
C ARG A 104 14.09 -3.70 15.54
N LEU A 105 12.84 -3.90 15.93
CA LEU A 105 11.86 -4.67 15.15
C LEU A 105 10.97 -3.78 14.29
N ALA A 106 10.86 -2.50 14.66
CA ALA A 106 10.23 -1.43 13.92
C ALA A 106 10.47 -1.40 12.39
N PRO A 107 11.67 -1.70 11.85
CA PRO A 107 11.87 -1.74 10.40
C PRO A 107 11.12 -2.89 9.71
N LEU A 108 10.83 -3.98 10.42
CA LEU A 108 10.17 -5.18 9.91
C LEU A 108 8.64 -5.10 9.93
N ASP A 109 8.05 -4.08 10.57
CA ASP A 109 6.60 -3.98 10.76
C ASP A 109 5.81 -4.12 9.43
N LEU A 110 6.32 -3.55 8.33
CA LEU A 110 5.67 -3.68 7.02
C LEU A 110 5.78 -5.11 6.46
N HIS A 111 6.92 -5.77 6.60
CA HIS A 111 7.09 -7.15 6.12
C HIS A 111 6.19 -8.12 6.89
N LEU A 112 6.08 -7.93 8.20
CA LEU A 112 5.15 -8.69 9.03
C LEU A 112 3.69 -8.46 8.62
N LEU A 113 3.33 -7.21 8.30
CA LEU A 113 2.00 -6.88 7.83
C LEU A 113 1.67 -7.56 6.49
N LEU A 114 2.62 -7.50 5.55
CA LEU A 114 2.48 -8.14 4.23
C LEU A 114 2.40 -9.67 4.38
N ALA A 115 3.28 -10.27 5.19
CA ALA A 115 3.23 -11.70 5.46
C ALA A 115 1.89 -12.13 6.10
N ALA A 116 1.32 -11.32 6.99
CA ALA A 116 0.01 -11.61 7.57
C ALA A 116 -1.13 -11.52 6.53
N ALA A 117 -1.02 -10.58 5.60
CA ALA A 117 -1.96 -10.44 4.50
C ALA A 117 -1.85 -11.58 3.48
N ASP A 118 -0.64 -12.05 3.20
CA ASP A 118 -0.39 -13.16 2.28
C ASP A 118 -0.81 -14.51 2.88
N ALA A 119 -0.64 -14.68 4.20
CA ALA A 119 -1.04 -15.89 4.92
C ALA A 119 -2.57 -16.07 5.03
N SER A 120 -3.36 -15.01 4.86
CA SER A 120 -4.83 -15.09 4.96
C SER A 120 -5.53 -14.05 4.11
N SER A 121 -6.41 -14.50 3.21
CA SER A 121 -7.28 -13.63 2.40
C SER A 121 -8.29 -12.84 3.25
N ALA A 122 -8.65 -13.35 4.44
CA ALA A 122 -9.55 -12.71 5.40
C ALA A 122 -8.84 -11.66 6.26
N PHE A 123 -7.51 -11.60 6.23
CA PHE A 123 -6.76 -10.59 6.99
C PHE A 123 -7.14 -9.18 6.53
N ARG A 124 -7.48 -8.31 7.49
CA ARG A 124 -7.74 -6.89 7.25
C ARG A 124 -6.91 -6.05 8.24
N PRO A 125 -6.13 -5.08 7.77
CA PRO A 125 -5.32 -4.26 8.65
C PRO A 125 -6.14 -3.13 9.30
N ASP A 126 -5.94 -2.93 10.61
CA ASP A 126 -6.59 -1.84 11.35
C ASP A 126 -6.10 -0.46 10.86
N HIS A 127 -7.01 0.52 10.74
CA HIS A 127 -6.67 1.88 10.29
C HIS A 127 -5.63 2.58 11.20
N ARG A 128 -5.63 2.27 12.52
CA ARG A 128 -4.60 2.79 13.45
C ARG A 128 -3.21 2.27 13.11
N LEU A 129 -3.12 0.99 12.73
CA LEU A 129 -1.86 0.34 12.38
C LEU A 129 -1.33 0.89 11.06
N THR A 130 -2.18 0.99 10.04
CA THR A 130 -1.79 1.51 8.72
C THR A 130 -1.40 2.98 8.80
N SER A 131 -2.12 3.79 9.58
CA SER A 131 -1.81 5.20 9.81
C SER A 131 -0.49 5.41 10.56
N LEU A 132 -0.17 4.54 11.53
CA LEU A 132 1.13 4.54 12.22
C LEU A 132 2.26 4.17 11.26
N LEU A 133 2.09 3.11 10.47
CA LEU A 133 3.10 2.67 9.52
C LEU A 133 3.34 3.70 8.43
N ALA A 134 2.29 4.32 7.90
CA ALA A 134 2.43 5.41 6.95
C ALA A 134 3.26 6.57 7.53
N ALA A 135 3.03 6.94 8.80
CA ALA A 135 3.82 7.99 9.47
C ALA A 135 5.30 7.59 9.58
N ARG A 136 5.59 6.35 10.00
CA ARG A 136 6.96 5.85 10.14
C ARG A 136 7.70 5.77 8.79
N LEU A 137 7.02 5.26 7.76
CA LEU A 137 7.58 5.13 6.42
C LEU A 137 7.81 6.49 5.77
N ALA A 138 6.88 7.44 5.95
CA ALA A 138 7.04 8.83 5.52
C ALA A 138 8.25 9.51 6.21
N ALA A 139 8.34 9.40 7.54
CA ALA A 139 9.44 10.01 8.31
C ALA A 139 10.82 9.43 7.94
N SER A 140 10.88 8.14 7.61
CA SER A 140 12.10 7.46 7.17
C SER A 140 12.34 7.53 5.65
N ARG A 141 11.52 8.29 4.91
CA ARG A 141 11.57 8.43 3.45
C ARG A 141 11.63 7.10 2.67
N ARG A 142 11.01 6.05 3.21
CA ARG A 142 10.90 4.74 2.54
C ARG A 142 9.71 4.73 1.58
N LEU A 143 9.82 5.51 0.50
CA LEU A 143 8.74 5.74 -0.47
C LEU A 143 8.21 4.46 -1.15
N PRO A 144 9.06 3.50 -1.58
CA PRO A 144 8.56 2.26 -2.19
C PRO A 144 7.73 1.42 -1.21
N SER A 145 8.19 1.34 0.05
CA SER A 145 7.48 0.68 1.14
C SER A 145 6.14 1.35 1.44
N LEU A 146 6.11 2.69 1.40
CA LEU A 146 4.88 3.48 1.58
C LEU A 146 3.87 3.22 0.47
N ARG A 147 4.33 3.15 -0.80
CA ARG A 147 3.48 2.79 -1.95
C ARG A 147 2.89 1.40 -1.78
N ARG A 148 3.69 0.42 -1.35
CA ARG A 148 3.22 -0.95 -1.10
C ARG A 148 2.20 -1.02 0.05
N LEU A 149 2.36 -0.20 1.09
CA LEU A 149 1.37 -0.07 2.15
C LEU A 149 0.03 0.47 1.60
N LEU A 150 0.04 1.52 0.77
CA LEU A 150 -1.19 2.06 0.18
C LEU A 150 -1.92 1.02 -0.69
N GLN A 151 -1.18 0.26 -1.49
CA GLN A 151 -1.74 -0.84 -2.30
C GLN A 151 -2.40 -1.91 -1.42
N LEU A 152 -1.78 -2.25 -0.29
CA LEU A 152 -2.36 -3.19 0.67
C LEU A 152 -3.68 -2.65 1.25
N VAL A 153 -3.71 -1.39 1.64
CA VAL A 153 -4.90 -0.76 2.22
C VAL A 153 -6.06 -0.69 1.23
N LEU A 154 -5.78 -0.43 -0.05
CA LEU A 154 -6.79 -0.40 -1.11
C LEU A 154 -7.32 -1.79 -1.47
N SER A 155 -6.45 -2.80 -1.48
CA SER A 155 -6.84 -4.19 -1.78
C SER A 155 -7.55 -4.87 -0.62
N ARG A 156 -7.30 -4.42 0.61
CA ARG A 156 -7.86 -4.96 1.85
C ARG A 156 -8.38 -3.81 2.72
N PRO A 157 -9.64 -3.37 2.50
CA PRO A 157 -10.22 -2.26 3.26
C PRO A 157 -10.30 -2.59 4.76
N CYS A 158 -10.28 -1.58 5.61
CA CYS A 158 -10.27 -1.82 7.06
C CYS A 158 -11.62 -2.39 7.52
N PRO A 159 -11.66 -3.16 8.62
CA PRO A 159 -12.90 -3.78 9.12
C PRO A 159 -13.96 -2.77 9.58
N CYS A 160 -13.60 -1.50 9.82
CA CYS A 160 -14.58 -0.46 10.15
C CYS A 160 -15.55 -0.14 8.99
N ALA A 161 -15.23 -0.57 7.77
CA ALA A 161 -16.14 -0.47 6.63
C ALA A 161 -17.14 -1.63 6.59
N ASP A 162 -17.00 -2.69 7.39
CA ASP A 162 -17.96 -3.80 7.35
C ASP A 162 -19.34 -3.38 7.89
N ASP A 163 -19.37 -2.42 8.81
CA ASP A 163 -20.60 -1.86 9.39
C ASP A 163 -21.23 -0.74 8.55
N SER A 164 -20.61 -0.36 7.41
CA SER A 164 -21.08 0.77 6.60
C SER A 164 -20.83 0.59 5.10
N ILE A 165 -21.76 1.05 4.27
CA ILE A 165 -21.54 1.12 2.81
C ILE A 165 -20.44 2.11 2.38
N PHE A 166 -19.92 2.91 3.31
CA PHE A 166 -18.93 3.95 3.05
C PHE A 166 -17.53 3.49 3.45
N ALA A 167 -16.53 4.02 2.76
CA ALA A 167 -15.14 3.86 3.15
C ALA A 167 -14.87 4.44 4.55
N CYS A 168 -13.94 3.80 5.27
CA CYS A 168 -13.53 4.24 6.59
C CYS A 168 -12.95 5.68 6.55
N PRO A 169 -13.45 6.62 7.36
CA PRO A 169 -12.95 8.01 7.36
C PRO A 169 -11.50 8.09 7.83
N ASP A 170 -11.05 7.16 8.67
CA ASP A 170 -9.67 7.07 9.16
C ASP A 170 -8.67 6.57 8.09
N LEU A 171 -9.16 6.31 6.87
CA LEU A 171 -8.32 6.10 5.70
C LEU A 171 -7.61 7.39 5.25
N LEU A 172 -8.30 8.54 5.35
CA LEU A 172 -7.80 9.82 4.86
C LEU A 172 -6.46 10.23 5.51
N PRO A 173 -6.28 10.14 6.85
CA PRO A 173 -5.01 10.43 7.49
C PRO A 173 -3.83 9.59 6.98
N THR A 174 -4.08 8.32 6.63
CA THR A 174 -3.06 7.41 6.10
C THR A 174 -2.58 7.90 4.73
N PHE A 175 -3.52 8.23 3.84
CA PHE A 175 -3.18 8.77 2.52
C PHE A 175 -2.56 10.15 2.60
N ARG A 176 -3.02 11.03 3.50
CA ARG A 176 -2.45 12.37 3.67
C ARG A 176 -0.96 12.32 3.97
N LYS A 177 -0.55 11.45 4.91
CA LYS A 177 0.86 11.23 5.26
C LYS A 177 1.68 10.77 4.05
N ALA A 178 1.11 9.87 3.24
CA ALA A 178 1.79 9.34 2.08
C ALA A 178 1.92 10.37 0.94
N ILE A 179 0.83 11.05 0.60
CA ILE A 179 0.81 12.11 -0.43
C ILE A 179 1.79 13.22 -0.06
N LEU A 180 1.80 13.65 1.21
CA LEU A 180 2.76 14.63 1.70
C LEU A 180 4.21 14.13 1.57
N ALA A 181 4.48 12.86 1.89
CA ALA A 181 5.81 12.28 1.76
C ALA A 181 6.29 12.26 0.30
N PHE A 182 5.45 11.81 -0.64
CA PHE A 182 5.77 11.81 -2.07
C PHE A 182 5.95 13.25 -2.61
N ALA A 183 5.08 14.17 -2.20
CA ALA A 183 5.13 15.57 -2.63
C ALA A 183 6.35 16.32 -2.08
N THR A 184 6.80 15.99 -0.86
CA THR A 184 8.01 16.59 -0.26
C THR A 184 9.30 15.97 -0.77
N SER A 185 9.25 14.73 -1.28
CA SER A 185 10.40 14.10 -1.94
C SER A 185 10.55 14.47 -3.42
N GLY A 186 9.61 15.25 -3.99
CA GLY A 186 9.60 15.62 -5.41
C GLY A 186 8.99 14.56 -6.33
N ASP A 187 8.46 13.46 -5.80
CA ASP A 187 7.77 12.42 -6.60
C ASP A 187 6.30 12.81 -6.79
N ILE A 188 6.08 13.85 -7.60
CA ILE A 188 4.73 14.33 -7.95
C ILE A 188 3.89 13.26 -8.65
N PRO A 189 4.43 12.43 -9.57
CA PRO A 189 3.68 11.33 -10.16
C PRO A 189 3.12 10.39 -9.09
N ALA A 190 3.92 9.96 -8.11
CA ALA A 190 3.43 9.12 -7.02
C ALA A 190 2.40 9.81 -6.13
N ALA A 191 2.61 11.10 -5.82
CA ALA A 191 1.65 11.88 -5.03
C ALA A 191 0.28 11.99 -5.73
N SER A 192 0.29 12.24 -7.05
CA SER A 192 -0.92 12.34 -7.87
C SER A 192 -1.63 10.99 -8.04
N GLU A 193 -0.87 9.90 -8.22
CA GLU A 193 -1.41 8.53 -8.27
C GLU A 193 -2.08 8.14 -6.94
N ALA A 194 -1.45 8.46 -5.81
CA ALA A 194 -2.01 8.23 -4.49
C ALA A 194 -3.29 9.05 -4.26
N LEU A 195 -3.32 10.32 -4.69
CA LEU A 195 -4.52 11.14 -4.62
C LEU A 195 -5.66 10.59 -5.50
N ALA A 196 -5.36 10.18 -6.73
CA ALA A 196 -6.35 9.59 -7.63
C ALA A 196 -6.91 8.27 -7.06
N SER A 197 -6.05 7.46 -6.43
CA SER A 197 -6.46 6.22 -5.77
C SER A 197 -7.33 6.50 -4.55
N LEU A 198 -7.00 7.52 -3.74
CA LEU A 198 -7.83 7.96 -2.62
C LEU A 198 -9.19 8.44 -3.12
N ARG A 199 -9.26 9.23 -4.20
CA ARG A 199 -10.54 9.69 -4.78
C ARG A 199 -11.43 8.55 -5.25
N ARG A 200 -10.86 7.44 -5.71
CA ARG A 200 -11.61 6.26 -6.11
C ARG A 200 -12.10 5.45 -4.90
N ALA A 201 -11.32 5.44 -3.84
CA ALA A 201 -11.63 4.68 -2.62
C ALA A 201 -12.50 5.47 -1.63
N ALA A 202 -12.46 6.80 -1.68
CA ALA A 202 -13.30 7.65 -0.85
C ALA A 202 -14.63 7.88 -1.56
N ASP A 203 -15.72 7.45 -0.94
CA ASP A 203 -17.09 7.66 -1.43
C ASP A 203 -17.59 9.11 -1.26
N SER A 204 -16.68 10.05 -0.96
CA SER A 204 -16.99 11.45 -0.65
C SER A 204 -15.98 12.41 -1.29
N PRO A 205 -16.36 13.67 -1.53
CA PRO A 205 -15.43 14.68 -2.01
C PRO A 205 -14.27 14.87 -1.02
N LEU A 206 -13.04 14.86 -1.54
CA LEU A 206 -11.86 15.02 -0.71
C LEU A 206 -11.71 16.46 -0.20
N PRO A 207 -11.23 16.66 1.03
CA PRO A 207 -10.91 17.98 1.54
C PRO A 207 -9.88 18.73 0.67
N ALA A 208 -10.01 20.06 0.59
CA ALA A 208 -9.14 20.92 -0.23
C ALA A 208 -7.64 20.78 0.11
N GLU A 209 -7.31 20.40 1.36
CA GLU A 209 -5.93 20.21 1.81
C GLU A 209 -5.14 19.21 0.95
N PHE A 210 -5.78 18.17 0.42
CA PHE A 210 -5.12 17.16 -0.41
C PHE A 210 -4.64 17.73 -1.74
N TYR A 211 -5.45 18.63 -2.34
CA TYR A 211 -5.09 19.31 -3.57
C TYR A 211 -4.00 20.35 -3.34
N ASN A 212 -4.10 21.09 -2.23
CA ASN A 212 -3.11 22.10 -1.85
C ASN A 212 -1.71 21.49 -1.67
N ILE A 213 -1.59 20.27 -1.11
CA ILE A 213 -0.30 19.58 -0.98
C ILE A 213 0.37 19.41 -2.35
N ILE A 214 -0.38 19.01 -3.38
CA ILE A 214 0.16 18.83 -4.74
C ILE A 214 0.49 20.17 -5.38
N LEU A 215 -0.40 21.16 -5.28
CA LEU A 215 -0.17 22.50 -5.82
C LEU A 215 1.09 23.14 -5.22
N HIS A 216 1.28 23.05 -3.91
CA HIS A 216 2.49 23.53 -3.25
C HIS A 216 3.74 22.78 -3.69
N ALA A 217 3.64 21.50 -4.01
CA ALA A 217 4.78 20.73 -4.49
C ALA A 217 5.15 21.08 -5.93
N LEU A 218 4.16 21.28 -6.80
CA LEU A 218 4.36 21.79 -8.16
C LEU A 218 4.96 23.20 -8.16
N ALA A 219 4.48 24.08 -7.27
CA ALA A 219 5.01 25.43 -7.14
C ALA A 219 6.47 25.48 -6.65
N ARG A 220 7.00 24.42 -6.02
CA ARG A 220 8.42 24.32 -5.63
C ARG A 220 9.33 23.81 -6.76
N LEU A 221 8.77 23.27 -7.83
CA LEU A 221 9.52 22.72 -8.96
C LEU A 221 9.78 23.77 -10.06
N HIS A 222 9.04 24.87 -10.05
CA HIS A 222 9.23 26.04 -10.91
C HIS A 222 10.00 27.13 -10.16
#